data_AF-A0A2Z6EZG5-F1
#
_entry.id   AF-A0A2Z6EZG5-F1
#
_cell.length_a   1.000
_cell.length_b   1.000
_cell.length_c   1.000
_cell.angle_alpha   90.00
_cell.angle_beta   90.00
_cell.angle_gamma   90.00
#
_symmetry.space_group_name_H-M   'P 1'
#
loop_
_entity.id
_entity.type
_entity.pdbx_description
1 polymer ?
#
loop_
_entity_poly.entity_id
_entity_poly.type
_entity_poly.pdbx_seq_one_letter_code
_entity_poly.pdbx_strand_id
1 'polypeptide(L)' 'MPYEEFPWFKDQPVKSILHVEEPSPGHYYWPDIDVDLTDEIIEHPERFPNLAKSI' A
#
# COMPACT_ATOMS: atom_id res chain seq x y z
N MET A 1 3.41 6.89 -7.92
CA MET A 1 2.47 5.78 -7.73
C MET A 1 1.12 6.19 -8.30
N PRO A 2 0.64 5.54 -9.36
CA PRO A 2 -0.73 5.69 -9.82
C PRO A 2 -1.68 5.19 -8.73
N TYR A 3 -2.63 6.03 -8.31
CA TYR A 3 -3.62 5.66 -7.28
C TYR A 3 -4.47 4.43 -7.67
N GLU A 4 -4.64 4.21 -8.96
CA GLU A 4 -5.39 3.07 -9.51
C GLU A 4 -4.73 1.72 -9.22
N GLU A 5 -3.42 1.68 -8.96
CA GLU A 5 -2.68 0.46 -8.65
C GLU A 5 -2.76 0.07 -7.17
N PHE A 6 -3.24 0.98 -6.31
CA PHE A 6 -3.31 0.79 -4.85
C PHE A 6 -4.73 1.07 -4.33
N PRO A 7 -5.72 0.25 -4.71
CA PRO A 7 -7.13 0.50 -4.43
C PRO A 7 -7.49 0.52 -2.95
N TRP A 8 -6.68 -0.06 -2.07
CA TRP A 8 -6.93 -0.07 -0.63
C TRP A 8 -6.89 1.31 0.02
N PHE A 9 -6.15 2.25 -0.57
CA PHE A 9 -6.14 3.64 -0.13
C PHE A 9 -7.39 4.41 -0.55
N LYS A 10 -8.25 3.78 -1.36
CA LYS A 10 -9.45 4.42 -1.87
C LYS A 10 -10.44 4.73 -0.76
N ASP A 11 -10.88 5.99 -0.74
CA ASP A 11 -11.87 6.52 0.21
C ASP A 11 -11.43 6.40 1.70
N GLN A 12 -10.14 6.15 1.96
CA GLN A 12 -9.61 6.07 3.32
C GLN A 12 -9.39 7.47 3.93
N PRO A 13 -9.60 7.63 5.25
CA PRO A 13 -9.30 8.89 5.92
C PRO A 13 -7.82 9.28 5.77
N VAL A 14 -7.55 10.56 5.51
CA VAL A 14 -6.16 11.07 5.40
C VAL A 14 -5.31 10.70 6.63
N LYS A 15 -5.91 10.73 7.82
CA LYS A 15 -5.23 10.32 9.07
C LYS A 15 -4.69 8.88 9.00
N SER A 16 -5.41 7.98 8.33
CA SER A 16 -5.04 6.58 8.21
C SER A 16 -4.01 6.37 7.12
N ILE A 17 -4.04 7.16 6.04
CA ILE A 17 -2.97 7.20 5.02
C ILE A 17 -1.66 7.71 5.60
N LEU A 18 -1.72 8.69 6.52
CA LEU A 18 -0.53 9.24 7.17
C LEU A 18 -0.03 8.38 8.33
N HIS A 19 -0.83 7.43 8.81
CA HIS A 19 -0.43 6.46 9.83
C HIS A 19 0.30 5.28 9.16
N VAL A 20 1.51 5.55 8.69
CA VAL A 20 2.42 4.55 8.13
C VAL A 20 3.53 4.24 9.13
N GLU A 21 3.83 2.97 9.28
CA GLU A 21 4.95 2.43 10.05
C GLU A 21 6.00 1.83 9.09
N GLU A 22 7.27 1.91 9.45
CA GLU A 22 8.38 1.26 8.73
C GLU A 22 9.06 0.24 9.67
N PRO A 23 8.55 -1.00 9.80
CA PRO A 23 9.11 -2.00 10.72
C PRO A 23 10.55 -2.40 10.36
N SER A 24 10.89 -2.31 9.08
CA SER A 24 12.24 -2.52 8.55
C SER A 24 12.44 -1.67 7.29
N PRO A 25 13.68 -1.28 6.95
CA PRO A 25 13.96 -0.43 5.80
C PRO A 25 13.30 -0.94 4.52
N GLY A 26 12.48 -0.11 3.87
CA GLY A 26 11.79 -0.45 2.63
C GLY A 26 10.55 -1.36 2.78
N HIS A 27 10.07 -1.55 4.02
CA HIS A 27 8.80 -2.21 4.33
C HIS A 27 7.87 -1.22 5.03
N TYR A 28 6.73 -0.93 4.41
CA TYR A 28 5.75 0.04 4.89
C TYR A 28 4.46 -0.67 5.29
N TYR A 29 3.98 -0.38 6.49
CA TYR A 29 2.76 -0.95 7.03
C TYR A 29 1.78 0.15 7.42
N TRP A 30 0.53 0.04 6.96
CA TRP A 30 -0.57 0.89 7.38
C TRP A 30 -1.52 0.12 8.31
N PRO A 31 -1.33 0.18 9.64
CA PRO A 31 -2.12 -0.60 10.61
C PRO A 31 -3.62 -0.28 10.60
N ASP A 32 -4.00 0.95 10.24
CA ASP A 32 -5.40 1.39 10.24
C ASP A 32 -6.24 0.74 9.13
N ILE A 33 -5.61 0.33 8.03
CA ILE A 33 -6.28 -0.15 6.81
C ILE A 33 -5.81 -1.54 6.37
N ASP A 34 -4.94 -2.17 7.15
CA ASP A 34 -4.41 -3.51 6.92
C ASP A 34 -3.71 -3.65 5.56
N VAL A 35 -2.80 -2.71 5.27
CA VAL A 35 -2.02 -2.68 4.01
C VAL A 35 -0.54 -2.76 4.32
N ASP A 36 0.14 -3.71 3.69
CA ASP A 36 1.59 -3.88 3.69
C ASP A 36 2.15 -3.71 2.29
N LEU A 37 3.17 -2.86 2.14
CA LEU A 37 3.89 -2.64 0.89
C LEU A 37 5.40 -2.69 1.11
N THR A 38 6.14 -3.05 0.06
CA THR A 38 7.60 -2.94 0.03
C THR A 38 8.02 -2.05 -1.13
N ASP A 39 9.27 -1.57 -1.11
CA ASP A 39 9.84 -0.83 -2.24
C ASP A 39 9.69 -1.62 -3.56
N GLU A 40 9.88 -2.95 -3.54
CA GLU A 40 9.71 -3.79 -4.73
C GLU A 40 8.27 -3.77 -5.26
N ILE A 41 7.26 -3.81 -4.38
CA ILE A 41 5.85 -3.75 -4.78
C ILE A 41 5.51 -2.36 -5.35
N ILE A 42 6.07 -1.31 -4.74
CA ILE A 42 5.86 0.08 -5.17
C ILE A 42 6.49 0.35 -6.53
N GLU A 43 7.69 -0.20 -6.79
CA GLU A 43 8.42 -0.03 -8.05
C GLU A 43 7.91 -0.96 -9.16
N HIS A 44 7.44 -2.16 -8.81
CA HIS A 44 7.01 -3.21 -9.74
C HIS A 44 5.67 -3.85 -9.38
N PRO A 45 4.57 -3.07 -9.31
CA PRO A 45 3.25 -3.58 -8.92
C PRO A 45 2.73 -4.68 -9.85
N GLU A 46 3.14 -4.70 -11.12
CA GLU A 46 2.79 -5.72 -12.11
C GLU A 46 3.29 -7.13 -11.75
N ARG A 47 4.32 -7.25 -10.90
CA ARG A 47 4.83 -8.54 -10.39
C ARG A 47 3.92 -9.13 -9.32
N PHE A 48 3.02 -8.32 -8.77
CA PHE A 48 2.15 -8.66 -7.65
C PHE A 48 0.67 -8.48 -7.97
N PRO A 49 0.14 -9.17 -9.00
CA PRO A 49 -1.23 -8.97 -9.50
C PRO A 49 -2.32 -9.38 -8.50
N ASN A 50 -1.99 -10.11 -7.44
CA ASN A 50 -2.93 -10.49 -6.38
C ASN A 50 -3.01 -9.45 -5.25
N LEU A 51 -2.03 -8.55 -5.18
CA LEU A 51 -2.06 -7.42 -4.28
C LEU A 51 -2.88 -6.31 -4.98
N ALA A 52 -2.49 -5.82 -6.16
CA ALA A 52 -3.16 -4.70 -6.84
C ALA A 52 -4.62 -4.93 -7.32
N LYS A 53 -5.24 -6.10 -7.11
CA LYS A 53 -6.62 -6.37 -7.51
C LYS A 53 -7.60 -6.05 -6.38
N SER A 54 -8.25 -4.90 -6.50
CA SER A 54 -9.61 -4.75 -5.96
C SER A 54 -10.51 -5.75 -6.68
N ILE A 55 -11.29 -6.52 -5.91
CA ILE A 55 -12.52 -7.15 -6.43
C ILE A 55 -13.48 -6.02 -6.83
#